data_AF-A0A6V7TZR8-F1
#
_entry.id   AF-A0A6V7TZR8-F1
#
_cell.length_a   1.000
_cell.length_b   1.000
_cell.length_c   1.000
_cell.angle_alpha   90.00
_cell.angle_beta   90.00
_cell.angle_gamma   90.00
#
_symmetry.space_group_name_H-M   'P 1'
#
loop_
_entity.id
_entity.type
_entity.pdbx_description
1 polymer ?
#
loop_
_entity_poly.entity_id
_entity_poly.type
_entity_poly.pdbx_seq_one_letter_code
_entity_poly.pdbx_strand_id
1 'polypeptide(L)'
;MNLIISCICDTLMTQEDKYCHAHWVAHLLILGSETRDKQQQYNVKYLKVYRDIKGILNETDLVYFYAQFPACGIYLKEGNEYLIFGSYRTGKFPINLLNKCLTNLEWNKVNEAFRKSLNNGDFDKFCEGSEQNDD
;
A
#
# COMPACT_ATOMS: atom_id res chain seq x y z
N MET A 1 -10.61 1.91 32.88
CA MET A 1 -11.35 1.74 31.60
C MET A 1 -10.31 1.77 30.48
N ASN A 2 -9.95 0.60 29.94
CA ASN A 2 -8.95 0.49 28.88
C ASN A 2 -9.64 0.73 27.53
N LEU A 3 -9.32 1.84 26.89
CA LEU A 3 -9.72 2.12 25.51
C LEU A 3 -8.89 1.22 24.59
N ILE A 4 -9.50 0.14 24.08
CA ILE A 4 -8.91 -0.63 22.98
C ILE A 4 -9.20 0.16 21.71
N ILE A 5 -8.27 1.02 21.31
CA ILE A 5 -8.30 1.65 19.99
C ILE A 5 -8.04 0.53 18.99
N SER A 6 -9.06 0.18 18.22
CA SER A 6 -8.97 -0.73 17.08
C SER A 6 -8.99 0.09 15.78
N CYS A 7 -8.37 -0.45 14.75
CA CYS A 7 -8.37 0.16 13.42
C CYS A 7 -9.76 0.07 12.79
N ILE A 8 -10.40 1.20 12.49
CA ILE A 8 -11.60 1.24 11.66
C ILE A 8 -11.20 1.82 10.32
N CYS A 9 -11.34 1.01 9.27
CA CYS A 9 -11.14 1.45 7.90
C CYS A 9 -12.48 1.85 7.31
N ASP A 10 -12.49 2.92 6.52
CA ASP A 10 -13.68 3.26 5.76
C ASP A 10 -13.94 2.17 4.70
N THR A 11 -15.07 1.48 4.87
CA THR A 11 -15.45 0.38 3.98
C THR A 11 -16.21 0.86 2.75
N LEU A 12 -16.57 2.14 2.70
CA LEU A 12 -17.34 2.73 1.61
C LEU A 12 -16.48 3.15 0.41
N MET A 13 -15.16 3.28 0.59
CA MET A 13 -14.26 3.64 -0.49
C MET A 13 -14.19 2.56 -1.58
N THR A 14 -14.39 2.98 -2.83
CA THR A 14 -14.19 2.13 -4.01
C THR A 14 -12.71 1.78 -4.19
N GLN A 15 -12.40 0.88 -5.12
CA GLN A 15 -11.00 0.53 -5.36
C GLN A 15 -10.25 1.65 -6.09
N GLU A 16 -10.97 2.35 -6.95
CA GLU A 16 -10.56 3.55 -7.64
C GLU A 16 -10.18 4.64 -6.63
N ASP A 17 -11.06 4.92 -5.65
CA ASP A 17 -10.78 5.89 -4.59
C ASP A 17 -9.54 5.48 -3.78
N LYS A 18 -9.41 4.20 -3.44
CA LYS A 18 -8.25 3.68 -2.71
C LYS A 18 -6.96 3.84 -3.51
N TYR A 19 -7.03 3.66 -4.83
CA TYR A 19 -5.90 3.88 -5.73
C TYR A 19 -5.48 5.35 -5.75
N CYS A 20 -6.44 6.28 -5.87
CA CYS A 20 -6.13 7.71 -5.92
C CYS A 20 -5.56 8.25 -4.62
N HIS A 21 -6.07 7.78 -3.47
CA HIS A 21 -5.54 8.16 -2.15
C HIS A 21 -4.18 7.52 -1.83
N ALA A 22 -3.80 6.46 -2.52
CA ALA A 22 -2.49 5.87 -2.35
C ALA A 22 -1.41 6.80 -2.94
N HIS A 23 -0.35 7.04 -2.18
CA HIS A 23 0.81 7.75 -2.72
C HIS A 23 1.63 6.83 -3.64
N TRP A 24 1.56 5.53 -3.41
CA TRP A 24 2.14 4.54 -4.30
C TRP A 24 1.36 3.25 -4.31
N VAL A 25 1.39 2.55 -5.45
CA VAL A 25 0.76 1.26 -5.66
C VAL A 25 1.75 0.37 -6.39
N ALA A 26 2.03 -0.81 -5.83
CA ALA A 26 2.99 -1.72 -6.43
C ALA A 26 2.66 -3.19 -6.21
N HIS A 27 3.03 -3.99 -7.20
CA HIS A 27 3.20 -5.42 -7.06
C HIS A 27 4.62 -5.71 -6.58
N LEU A 28 4.76 -6.38 -5.44
CA LEU A 28 6.04 -6.63 -4.79
C LEU A 28 6.15 -8.05 -4.22
N LEU A 29 7.38 -8.52 -4.06
CA LEU A 29 7.74 -9.78 -3.41
C LEU A 29 8.33 -9.49 -2.02
N ILE A 30 7.88 -10.19 -1.00
CA ILE A 30 8.45 -10.09 0.35
C ILE A 30 9.69 -10.97 0.45
N LEU A 31 10.85 -10.35 0.67
CA LEU A 31 12.13 -11.04 0.81
C LEU A 31 12.45 -11.43 2.25
N GLY A 32 11.84 -10.74 3.21
CA GLY A 32 12.02 -11.00 4.63
C GLY A 32 11.40 -9.91 5.48
N SER A 33 11.41 -10.13 6.79
CA SER A 33 10.85 -9.15 7.72
C SER A 33 11.63 -9.14 9.04
N GLU A 34 11.76 -7.96 9.63
CA GLU A 34 12.35 -7.79 10.97
C GLU A 34 11.48 -6.86 11.82
N THR A 35 11.44 -7.12 13.13
CA THR A 35 10.74 -6.25 14.07
C THR A 35 11.75 -5.45 14.85
N ARG A 36 11.71 -4.12 14.72
CA ARG A 36 12.54 -3.17 15.49
C ARG A 36 11.67 -2.11 16.11
N ASP A 37 11.86 -1.81 17.38
CA ASP A 37 11.19 -0.70 18.09
C ASP A 37 9.66 -0.66 17.90
N LYS A 38 9.00 -1.84 17.93
CA LYS A 38 7.56 -2.02 17.72
C LYS A 38 7.07 -1.68 16.30
N GLN A 39 7.99 -1.51 15.35
CA GLN A 39 7.71 -1.43 13.92
C GLN A 39 8.17 -2.72 13.23
N GLN A 40 7.31 -3.22 12.36
CA GLN A 40 7.62 -4.31 11.45
C GLN A 40 8.21 -3.70 10.19
N GLN A 41 9.40 -4.11 9.80
CA GLN A 41 10.04 -3.72 8.55
C GLN A 41 10.01 -4.92 7.62
N TYR A 42 9.67 -4.68 6.36
CA TYR A 42 9.67 -5.67 5.30
C TYR A 42 10.72 -5.28 4.28
N ASN A 43 11.62 -6.22 4.00
CA ASN A 43 12.49 -6.12 2.84
C ASN A 43 11.70 -6.62 1.62
N VAL A 44 11.60 -5.80 0.58
CA VAL A 44 10.78 -6.12 -0.59
C VAL A 44 11.57 -5.92 -1.88
N LYS A 45 11.18 -6.70 -2.89
CA LYS A 45 11.55 -6.45 -4.28
C LYS A 45 10.33 -5.95 -5.03
N TYR A 46 10.43 -4.76 -5.63
CA TYR A 46 9.36 -4.25 -6.48
C TYR A 46 9.38 -5.01 -7.81
N LEU A 47 8.28 -5.71 -8.11
CA LEU A 47 8.11 -6.43 -9.37
C LEU A 47 7.49 -5.53 -10.43
N LYS A 48 6.56 -4.67 -10.02
CA LYS A 48 5.99 -3.62 -10.86
C LYS A 48 5.44 -2.48 -10.00
N VAL A 49 5.76 -1.25 -10.37
CA VAL A 49 5.18 -0.04 -9.78
C VAL A 49 4.09 0.45 -10.73
N TYR A 50 2.89 0.67 -10.20
CA TYR A 50 1.73 1.20 -10.93
C TYR A 50 1.54 2.69 -10.68
N ARG A 51 1.77 3.11 -9.44
CA ARG A 51 1.71 4.51 -9.01
C ARG A 51 2.89 4.81 -8.09
N ASP A 52 3.53 5.94 -8.32
CA ASP A 52 4.53 6.53 -7.43
C ASP A 52 4.53 8.05 -7.65
N ILE A 53 3.83 8.77 -6.78
CA ILE A 53 3.69 10.23 -6.92
C ILE A 53 4.99 11.01 -6.66
N LYS A 54 6.04 10.35 -6.15
CA LYS A 54 7.33 10.99 -5.84
C LYS A 54 8.47 10.53 -6.75
N GLY A 55 8.30 9.42 -7.47
CA GLY A 55 9.33 8.80 -8.29
C GLY A 55 10.55 8.33 -7.49
N ILE A 56 10.34 7.87 -6.25
CA ILE A 56 11.40 7.49 -5.32
C ILE A 56 11.44 5.99 -4.99
N LEU A 57 10.51 5.19 -5.54
CA LEU A 57 10.55 3.75 -5.39
C LEU A 57 11.63 3.14 -6.30
N ASN A 58 12.51 2.35 -5.71
CA ASN A 58 13.62 1.69 -6.40
C ASN A 58 13.37 0.18 -6.52
N GLU A 59 14.22 -0.56 -7.25
CA GLU A 59 14.03 -2.02 -7.44
C GLU A 59 14.05 -2.83 -6.14
N THR A 60 14.67 -2.29 -5.08
CA THR A 60 14.68 -2.81 -3.72
C THR A 60 14.57 -1.64 -2.74
N ASP A 61 13.49 -1.59 -1.95
CA ASP A 61 13.38 -0.69 -0.81
C ASP A 61 12.91 -1.45 0.44
N LEU A 62 13.02 -0.77 1.59
CA LEU A 62 12.37 -1.17 2.82
C LEU A 62 10.98 -0.55 2.88
N VAL A 63 9.98 -1.37 3.20
CA VAL A 63 8.63 -0.90 3.51
C VAL A 63 8.35 -1.12 4.99
N TYR A 64 7.81 -0.10 5.64
CA TYR A 64 7.62 -0.03 7.08
C TYR A 64 6.15 -0.22 7.44
N PHE A 65 5.91 -0.93 8.53
CA PHE A 65 4.58 -1.15 9.07
C PHE A 65 4.56 -1.11 10.60
N TYR A 66 3.39 -0.81 11.17
CA TYR A 66 3.20 -0.90 12.62
C TYR A 66 2.96 -2.35 13.04
N ALA A 67 3.81 -2.90 13.92
CA ALA A 67 3.75 -4.31 14.29
C ALA A 67 2.51 -4.68 15.16
N GLN A 68 1.77 -3.70 15.68
CA GLN A 68 0.76 -3.96 16.72
C GLN A 68 -0.63 -4.20 16.12
N PHE A 69 -1.20 -5.37 16.42
CA PHE A 69 -2.54 -5.81 15.98
C PHE A 69 -3.69 -4.84 16.33
N PRO A 70 -3.77 -4.23 17.54
CA PRO A 70 -4.77 -3.20 17.81
C PRO A 70 -4.56 -1.92 16.98
N ALA A 71 -3.34 -1.67 16.51
CA ALA A 71 -2.97 -0.51 15.68
C ALA A 71 -2.92 -0.85 14.18
N CYS A 72 -3.85 -1.67 13.69
CA CYS A 72 -3.96 -2.04 12.27
C CYS A 72 -2.88 -2.99 11.73
N GLY A 73 -2.24 -3.84 12.54
CA GLY A 73 -1.30 -4.90 12.10
C GLY A 73 -1.61 -5.55 10.73
N ILE A 74 -0.67 -5.53 9.77
CA ILE A 74 -0.63 -6.35 8.56
C ILE A 74 0.55 -7.30 8.70
N TYR A 75 0.30 -8.59 8.52
CA TYR A 75 1.32 -9.61 8.44
C TYR A 75 1.45 -10.07 7.00
N LEU A 76 2.62 -9.84 6.40
CA LEU A 76 2.95 -10.32 5.05
C LEU A 76 3.93 -11.48 5.16
N LYS A 77 3.68 -12.54 4.41
CA LYS A 77 4.49 -13.75 4.46
C LYS A 77 5.68 -13.61 3.52
N GLU A 78 6.86 -13.98 4.00
CA GLU A 78 8.07 -14.08 3.18
C GLU A 78 7.88 -15.07 2.02
N GLY A 79 8.44 -14.74 0.86
CA GLY A 79 8.32 -15.51 -0.38
C GLY A 79 7.01 -15.32 -1.13
N ASN A 80 6.05 -14.57 -0.57
CA ASN A 80 4.78 -14.28 -1.23
C ASN A 80 4.80 -12.92 -1.94
N GLU A 81 4.02 -12.87 -3.02
CA GLU A 81 3.77 -11.68 -3.82
C GLU A 81 2.49 -10.97 -3.39
N TYR A 82 2.52 -9.64 -3.34
CA TYR A 82 1.39 -8.82 -2.92
C TYR A 82 1.22 -7.59 -3.80
N LEU A 83 -0.04 -7.21 -4.04
CA LEU A 83 -0.40 -5.88 -4.48
C LEU A 83 -0.66 -5.02 -3.25
N ILE A 84 0.16 -3.98 -3.10
CA ILE A 84 0.17 -3.09 -1.94
C ILE A 84 -0.12 -1.66 -2.37
N PHE A 85 -0.99 -1.01 -1.61
CA PHE A 85 -1.32 0.40 -1.71
C PHE A 85 -0.75 1.07 -0.46
N GLY A 86 0.15 2.02 -0.66
CA GLY A 86 0.89 2.62 0.43
C GLY A 86 0.91 4.14 0.39
N SER A 87 1.43 4.69 1.48
CA SER A 87 1.58 6.13 1.68
C SER A 87 3.02 6.46 2.02
N TYR A 88 3.50 7.59 1.53
CA TYR A 88 4.72 8.21 2.07
C TYR A 88 4.41 8.95 3.37
N ARG A 89 5.19 8.70 4.41
CA ARG A 89 5.24 9.59 5.58
C ARG A 89 6.45 10.50 5.47
N THR A 90 6.21 11.79 5.40
CA THR A 90 7.25 12.81 5.45
C THR A 90 7.75 12.97 6.89
N GLY A 91 9.06 12.84 7.08
CA GLY A 91 9.76 13.00 8.35
C GLY A 91 11.26 13.15 8.08
N LYS A 92 12.09 13.14 9.13
CA LYS A 92 13.56 13.22 8.99
C LYS A 92 14.13 12.11 8.10
N PHE A 93 13.43 10.99 8.00
CA PHE A 93 13.66 9.92 7.03
C PHE A 93 12.32 9.60 6.35
N PRO A 94 12.15 9.86 5.04
CA PRO A 94 10.95 9.47 4.33
C PRO A 94 10.84 7.94 4.35
N ILE A 95 9.67 7.44 4.74
CA ILE A 95 9.40 5.99 4.81
C ILE A 95 8.18 5.62 3.99
N ASN A 96 8.27 4.47 3.33
CA ASN A 96 7.17 3.82 2.64
C ASN A 96 6.34 3.09 3.70
N LEU A 97 5.10 3.53 3.92
CA LEU A 97 4.19 2.88 4.86
C LEU A 97 3.16 2.07 4.10
N LEU A 98 2.93 0.83 4.54
CA LEU A 98 1.70 0.14 4.16
C LEU A 98 0.53 0.73 4.94
N ASN A 99 -0.64 0.76 4.32
CA ASN A 99 -1.87 1.22 4.95
C ASN A 99 -2.91 0.10 4.90
N LYS A 100 -3.34 -0.41 6.06
CA LYS A 100 -4.32 -1.49 6.15
C LYS A 100 -5.70 -1.11 5.62
N CYS A 101 -6.03 0.17 5.65
CA CYS A 101 -7.28 0.69 5.12
C CYS A 101 -7.24 0.89 3.61
N LEU A 102 -6.06 0.78 3.02
CA LEU A 102 -5.92 0.60 1.59
C LEU A 102 -5.85 -0.90 1.25
N THR A 103 -5.91 -1.17 -0.05
CA THR A 103 -5.93 -2.53 -0.57
C THR A 103 -4.55 -3.19 -0.39
N ASN A 104 -4.54 -4.34 0.29
CA ASN A 104 -3.37 -5.21 0.43
C ASN A 104 -3.83 -6.64 0.15
N LEU A 105 -3.48 -7.15 -1.03
CA LEU A 105 -3.95 -8.46 -1.50
C LEU A 105 -2.77 -9.30 -1.92
N GLU A 106 -2.79 -10.59 -1.58
CA GLU A 106 -1.89 -11.55 -2.23
C GLU A 106 -2.12 -11.49 -3.74
N TRP A 107 -1.03 -11.47 -4.50
CA TRP A 107 -1.09 -11.23 -5.94
C TRP A 107 -2.00 -12.24 -6.65
N ASN A 108 -1.94 -13.51 -6.25
CA ASN A 108 -2.79 -14.59 -6.76
C ASN A 108 -4.30 -14.37 -6.56
N LYS A 109 -4.72 -13.52 -5.61
CA LYS A 109 -6.13 -13.17 -5.33
C LYS A 109 -6.60 -11.95 -6.11
N VAL A 110 -5.69 -11.20 -6.73
CA VAL A 110 -6.05 -10.06 -7.59
C VAL A 110 -6.62 -10.61 -8.89
N ASN A 111 -7.91 -10.33 -9.15
CA ASN A 111 -8.59 -10.84 -10.35
C ASN A 111 -8.04 -10.22 -11.65
N GLU A 112 -8.25 -10.91 -12.77
CA GLU A 112 -7.67 -10.51 -14.06
C GLU A 112 -8.15 -9.15 -14.56
N ALA A 113 -9.42 -8.80 -14.35
CA ALA A 113 -9.97 -7.50 -14.74
C ALA A 113 -9.24 -6.37 -14.02
N PHE A 114 -9.04 -6.50 -12.70
CA PHE A 114 -8.30 -5.55 -11.89
C PHE A 114 -6.85 -5.40 -12.36
N ARG A 115 -6.18 -6.52 -12.66
CA ARG A 115 -4.81 -6.50 -13.20
C ARG A 115 -4.75 -5.79 -14.56
N LYS A 116 -5.74 -6.00 -15.43
CA LYS A 116 -5.83 -5.29 -16.72
C LYS A 116 -5.98 -3.79 -16.50
N SER A 117 -6.89 -3.36 -15.62
CA SER A 117 -7.07 -1.93 -15.30
C SER A 117 -5.82 -1.28 -14.72
N LEU A 118 -5.11 -1.97 -13.82
CA LEU A 118 -3.79 -1.52 -13.32
C LEU A 118 -2.76 -1.38 -14.45
N ASN A 119 -2.67 -2.38 -15.34
CA ASN A 119 -1.68 -2.39 -16.42
C ASN A 119 -1.98 -1.37 -17.53
N ASN A 120 -3.25 -1.04 -17.74
CA ASN A 120 -3.71 -0.09 -18.76
C ASN A 120 -3.67 1.37 -18.29
N GLY A 121 -3.32 1.61 -17.01
CA GLY A 121 -3.36 2.92 -16.39
C GLY A 121 -4.78 3.48 -16.25
N ASP A 122 -5.79 2.62 -16.17
CA ASP A 122 -7.20 3.06 -16.12
C ASP A 122 -7.50 3.77 -14.79
N PHE A 123 -6.87 3.32 -13.71
CA PHE A 123 -6.98 3.98 -12.40
C PHE A 123 -6.27 5.34 -12.37
N ASP A 124 -5.13 5.50 -13.06
CA ASP A 124 -4.45 6.81 -13.12
C ASP A 124 -5.34 7.83 -13.84
N LYS A 125 -5.94 7.46 -14.98
CA LYS A 125 -6.89 8.29 -15.72
C LYS A 125 -8.11 8.67 -14.87
N PHE A 126 -8.60 7.74 -14.06
CA PHE A 126 -9.71 8.00 -13.15
C PHE A 126 -9.34 9.09 -12.14
N CYS A 127 -8.15 9.01 -11.53
CA CYS A 127 -7.70 10.02 -10.57
C CYS A 127 -7.55 11.40 -11.22
N GLU A 128 -6.94 11.48 -12.41
CA GLU A 128 -6.79 12.75 -13.15
C GLU A 128 -8.14 13.37 -13.53
N GLY A 129 -9.12 12.55 -13.90
CA GLY A 129 -10.48 13.02 -14.22
C GLY A 129 -11.28 13.50 -13.01
N SER A 130 -10.91 13.09 -11.79
CA SER A 130 -11.57 13.50 -10.55
C SER A 130 -11.12 14.87 -10.03
N GLU A 131 -9.93 15.36 -10.43
CA GLU A 131 -9.38 16.65 -10.01
C GLU A 131 -10.00 17.87 -10.73
N GLN A 132 -10.87 17.67 -11.72
CA GLN A 132 -11.44 18.75 -12.55
C GLN A 132 -12.85 19.23 -12.15
N ASN A 133 -13.41 18.76 -11.03
CA ASN A 133 -14.81 19.07 -10.65
C ASN A 133 -14.97 19.84 -9.32
N ASP A 134 -13.92 20.45 -8.79
CA ASP A 134 -13.94 21.24 -7.55
C ASP A 134 -13.85 22.77 -7.77
N ASP A 135 -14.57 23.31 -8.78
CA ASP A 135 -14.78 24.76 -8.99
C ASP A 135 -16.24 25.19 -8.82
#